data_AF-A0A6J6YDD5-F1
#
_entry.id   AF-A0A6J6YDD5-F1
#
_cell.length_a   1.000
_cell.length_b   1.000
_cell.length_c   1.000
_cell.angle_alpha   90.00
_cell.angle_beta   90.00
_cell.angle_gamma   90.00
#
_symmetry.space_group_name_H-M   'P 1'
#
loop_
_entity.id
_entity.type
_entity.pdbx_description
1 polymer ?
#
loop_
_entity_poly.entity_id
_entity_poly.type
_entity_poly.pdbx_seq_one_letter_code
_entity_poly.pdbx_strand_id
1 'polypeptide(L)'
;MYLEGYLWDEPAAKSALRNVMGWAAEAGTRVAFSLSDGFCVDRHRSEFLEIVEHHVDILFANEDEICSLYEVSDFDEAARKVAGHCAIACLTRGEAGSVIISSSGERFDIPAVAADLVDTTGAGDLFAAGFLAGWVSGADHETAGRMASIVAAEAISHMGARPQVNLTALVKGAV
;
A
#
# COMPACT_ATOMS: atom_id res chain seq x y z
N MET A 1 5.14 -11.25 -2.89
CA MET A 1 6.41 -10.49 -2.83
C MET A 1 6.08 -9.02 -2.71
N TYR A 2 6.80 -8.23 -1.92
CA TYR A 2 6.56 -6.79 -1.76
C TYR A 2 7.80 -6.00 -2.22
N LEU A 3 7.58 -4.94 -3.00
CA LEU A 3 8.61 -4.12 -3.63
C LEU A 3 8.33 -2.63 -3.38
N GLU A 4 9.37 -1.81 -3.39
CA GLU A 4 9.30 -0.38 -3.09
C GLU A 4 9.69 0.47 -4.32
N GLY A 5 8.95 1.55 -4.56
CA GLY A 5 9.23 2.53 -5.59
C GLY A 5 10.58 3.23 -5.43
N TYR A 6 11.07 3.44 -4.20
CA TYR A 6 12.39 4.07 -3.97
C TYR A 6 13.55 3.39 -4.70
N LEU A 7 13.46 2.09 -4.94
CA LEU A 7 14.50 1.33 -5.64
C LEU A 7 14.57 1.67 -7.14
N TRP A 8 13.62 2.43 -7.68
CA TRP A 8 13.62 2.83 -9.08
C TRP A 8 14.65 3.92 -9.41
N ASP A 9 15.11 4.68 -8.42
CA ASP A 9 16.14 5.72 -8.59
C ASP A 9 17.53 5.14 -8.90
N GLU A 10 17.82 3.91 -8.47
CA GLU A 10 19.11 3.24 -8.71
C GLU A 10 19.00 2.28 -9.91
N PRO A 11 19.72 2.50 -11.04
CA PRO A 11 19.55 1.70 -12.26
C PRO A 11 19.75 0.18 -12.08
N ALA A 12 20.69 -0.22 -11.21
CA ALA A 12 20.90 -1.64 -10.92
C ALA A 12 19.73 -2.24 -10.14
N ALA A 13 19.16 -1.49 -9.18
CA ALA A 13 18.01 -1.92 -8.40
C ALA A 13 16.74 -1.98 -9.26
N LYS A 14 16.49 -0.98 -10.12
CA LYS A 14 15.41 -1.00 -11.11
C LYS A 14 15.46 -2.25 -12.00
N SER A 15 16.64 -2.57 -12.52
CA SER A 15 16.84 -3.75 -13.38
C SER A 15 16.54 -5.05 -12.61
N ALA A 16 16.97 -5.12 -11.34
CA ALA A 16 16.66 -6.24 -10.47
C ALA A 16 15.15 -6.36 -10.22
N LEU A 17 14.45 -5.26 -9.92
CA LEU A 17 13.00 -5.26 -9.71
C LEU A 17 12.24 -5.79 -10.94
N ARG A 18 12.59 -5.33 -12.14
CA ARG A 18 11.95 -5.81 -13.38
C ARG A 18 12.16 -7.30 -13.60
N ASN A 19 13.38 -7.81 -13.38
CA ASN A 19 13.65 -9.24 -13.49
C ASN A 19 12.83 -10.05 -12.49
N VAL A 20 12.76 -9.58 -11.23
CA VAL A 20 12.07 -10.30 -10.17
C VAL A 20 10.54 -10.27 -10.38
N MET A 21 9.97 -9.19 -10.94
CA MET A 21 8.56 -9.17 -11.37
C MET A 21 8.29 -10.21 -12.45
N GLY A 22 9.19 -10.36 -13.43
CA GLY A 22 9.10 -11.40 -14.46
C GLY A 22 9.12 -12.81 -13.87
N TRP A 23 10.07 -13.09 -12.97
CA TRP A 23 10.14 -14.39 -12.29
C TRP A 23 8.93 -14.66 -11.40
N ALA A 24 8.39 -13.64 -10.75
CA ALA A 24 7.18 -13.77 -9.95
C ALA A 24 5.98 -14.19 -10.82
N ALA A 25 5.83 -13.59 -12.01
CA ALA A 25 4.79 -13.96 -12.97
C ALA A 25 4.96 -15.42 -13.44
N GLU A 26 6.16 -15.84 -13.81
CA GLU A 26 6.46 -17.23 -14.21
C GLU A 26 6.16 -18.23 -13.09
N ALA A 27 6.39 -17.85 -11.83
CA ALA A 27 6.15 -18.67 -10.66
C ALA A 27 4.70 -18.60 -10.11
N GLY A 28 3.82 -17.78 -10.71
CA GLY A 28 2.47 -17.52 -10.19
C GLY A 28 2.45 -16.84 -8.81
N THR A 29 3.52 -16.12 -8.47
CA THR A 29 3.64 -15.37 -7.21
C THR A 29 3.10 -13.96 -7.37
N ARG A 30 2.24 -13.55 -6.44
CA ARG A 30 1.67 -12.19 -6.44
C ARG A 30 2.72 -11.13 -6.11
N VAL A 31 2.69 -10.02 -6.84
CA VAL A 31 3.54 -8.84 -6.66
C VAL A 31 2.75 -7.73 -5.98
N ALA A 32 3.23 -7.30 -4.82
CA ALA A 32 2.80 -6.10 -4.14
C ALA A 32 3.85 -4.99 -4.36
N PHE A 33 3.38 -3.75 -4.56
CA PHE A 33 4.24 -2.60 -4.84
C PHE A 33 3.75 -1.38 -4.07
N SER A 34 4.67 -0.64 -3.45
CA SER A 34 4.40 0.67 -2.86
C SER A 34 4.94 1.79 -3.74
N LEU A 35 4.14 2.83 -3.95
CA LEU A 35 4.57 4.04 -4.66
C LEU A 35 5.64 4.85 -3.92
N SER A 36 5.81 4.57 -2.62
CA SER A 36 6.84 5.11 -1.72
C SER A 36 6.75 6.61 -1.40
N ASP A 37 6.74 7.49 -2.40
CA ASP A 37 6.75 8.94 -2.23
C ASP A 37 6.28 9.67 -3.50
N GLY A 38 5.58 10.78 -3.34
CA GLY A 38 5.03 11.57 -4.45
C GLY A 38 6.09 12.07 -5.43
N PHE A 39 7.28 12.49 -4.97
CA PHE A 39 8.36 12.90 -5.87
C PHE A 39 8.97 11.70 -6.61
N CYS A 40 9.00 10.52 -5.98
CA CYS A 40 9.41 9.28 -6.65
C CYS A 40 8.44 8.95 -7.79
N VAL A 41 7.13 9.05 -7.52
CA VAL A 41 6.07 8.90 -8.53
C VAL A 41 6.27 9.91 -9.67
N ASP A 42 6.51 11.19 -9.37
CA ASP A 42 6.73 12.21 -10.39
C ASP A 42 7.90 11.89 -11.34
N ARG A 43 9.01 11.39 -10.79
CA ARG A 43 10.22 11.06 -11.57
C ARG A 43 10.02 9.87 -12.50
N HIS A 44 9.24 8.88 -12.08
CA HIS A 44 9.11 7.58 -12.75
C HIS A 44 7.69 7.25 -13.21
N ARG A 45 6.80 8.24 -13.27
CA ARG A 45 5.35 8.10 -13.49
C ARG A 45 5.00 7.12 -14.62
N SER A 46 5.60 7.31 -15.80
CA SER A 46 5.30 6.47 -16.96
C SER A 46 5.68 5.00 -16.74
N GLU A 47 6.79 4.74 -16.05
CA GLU A 47 7.20 3.37 -15.69
C GLU A 47 6.31 2.80 -14.57
N PHE A 48 5.89 3.62 -13.61
CA PHE A 48 4.99 3.20 -12.52
C PHE A 48 3.60 2.86 -13.04
N LEU A 49 3.04 3.66 -13.96
CA LEU A 49 1.77 3.32 -14.63
C LEU A 49 1.87 1.98 -15.35
N GLU A 50 2.94 1.77 -16.12
CA GLU A 50 3.18 0.52 -16.86
C GLU A 50 3.24 -0.72 -15.95
N ILE A 51 4.04 -0.67 -14.87
CA ILE A 51 4.12 -1.80 -13.95
C ILE A 51 2.82 -2.00 -13.16
N VAL A 52 2.11 -0.91 -12.83
CA VAL A 52 0.83 -1.01 -12.11
C VAL A 52 -0.22 -1.71 -12.96
N GLU A 53 -0.27 -1.43 -14.27
CA GLU A 53 -1.21 -2.03 -15.21
C GLU A 53 -0.89 -3.49 -15.60
N HIS A 54 0.38 -3.90 -15.52
CA HIS A 54 0.82 -5.16 -16.15
C HIS A 54 1.57 -6.12 -15.23
N HIS A 55 2.09 -5.64 -14.09
CA HIS A 55 3.02 -6.40 -13.27
C HIS A 55 2.70 -6.40 -11.77
N VAL A 56 1.87 -5.47 -11.30
CA VAL A 56 1.50 -5.34 -9.89
C VAL A 56 0.11 -5.91 -9.64
N ASP A 57 0.01 -6.82 -8.67
CA ASP A 57 -1.26 -7.34 -8.20
C ASP A 57 -1.84 -6.51 -7.06
N ILE A 58 -1.00 -6.03 -6.15
CA ILE A 58 -1.42 -5.28 -4.96
C ILE A 58 -0.66 -3.95 -4.91
N LEU A 59 -1.35 -2.84 -5.11
CA LEU A 59 -0.76 -1.51 -5.04
C LEU A 59 -0.99 -0.89 -3.66
N PHE A 60 0.05 -0.28 -3.09
CA PHE A 60 -0.02 0.58 -1.91
C PHE A 60 0.36 2.01 -2.31
N ALA A 61 -0.48 2.96 -1.92
CA ALA A 61 -0.24 4.38 -2.14
C ALA A 61 -0.96 5.20 -1.07
N ASN A 62 -0.50 6.41 -0.79
CA ASN A 62 -1.33 7.43 -0.14
C ASN A 62 -2.09 8.29 -1.18
N GLU A 63 -2.95 9.17 -0.67
CA GLU A 63 -3.77 10.09 -1.49
C GLU A 63 -2.92 10.97 -2.43
N ASP A 64 -1.80 11.51 -1.96
CA ASP A 64 -0.95 12.37 -2.77
C ASP A 64 -0.23 11.60 -3.89
N GLU A 65 0.27 10.40 -3.58
CA GLU A 65 0.97 9.52 -4.51
C GLU A 65 0.04 9.01 -5.63
N ILE A 66 -1.18 8.57 -5.28
CA ILE A 66 -2.13 8.06 -6.28
C ILE A 66 -2.65 9.19 -7.18
N CYS A 67 -2.88 10.38 -6.62
CA CYS A 67 -3.22 11.58 -7.38
C CYS A 67 -2.08 11.99 -8.32
N SER A 68 -0.82 11.95 -7.85
CA SER A 68 0.37 12.22 -8.68
C SER A 68 0.52 11.20 -9.82
N LEU A 69 0.28 9.91 -9.56
CA LEU A 69 0.40 8.85 -10.57
C LEU A 69 -0.54 9.08 -11.76
N TYR A 70 -1.78 9.49 -11.46
CA TYR A 70 -2.83 9.70 -12.47
C TYR A 70 -2.99 11.15 -12.96
N GLU A 71 -2.17 12.07 -12.43
CA GLU A 71 -2.19 13.51 -12.74
C GLU A 71 -3.57 14.14 -12.53
N VAL A 72 -4.20 13.82 -11.40
CA VAL A 72 -5.51 14.35 -10.98
C VAL A 72 -5.41 14.97 -9.59
N SER A 73 -6.33 15.89 -9.27
CA SER A 73 -6.40 16.52 -7.94
C SER A 73 -7.50 15.92 -7.05
N ASP A 74 -8.35 15.07 -7.61
CA ASP A 74 -9.47 14.44 -6.90
C ASP A 74 -9.15 12.98 -6.58
N PHE A 75 -9.19 12.63 -5.30
CA PHE A 75 -8.92 11.28 -4.84
C PHE A 75 -9.89 10.26 -5.45
N ASP A 76 -11.18 10.57 -5.53
CA ASP A 76 -12.18 9.64 -6.07
C ASP A 76 -11.99 9.42 -7.57
N GLU A 77 -11.44 10.39 -8.30
CA GLU A 77 -10.98 10.21 -9.68
C GLU A 77 -9.76 9.29 -9.77
N ALA A 78 -8.75 9.49 -8.93
CA ALA A 78 -7.57 8.61 -8.88
C ALA A 78 -7.96 7.16 -8.53
N ALA A 79 -8.82 6.99 -7.53
CA ALA A 79 -9.39 5.72 -7.09
C ALA A 79 -10.16 5.01 -8.22
N ARG A 80 -10.94 5.74 -9.02
CA ARG A 80 -11.62 5.17 -10.20
C ARG A 80 -10.65 4.78 -11.31
N LYS A 81 -9.57 5.53 -11.50
CA LYS A 81 -8.56 5.25 -12.54
C LYS A 81 -7.71 4.02 -12.20
N VAL A 82 -7.37 3.81 -10.93
CA VAL A 82 -6.62 2.61 -10.51
C VAL A 82 -7.44 1.33 -10.54
N ALA A 83 -8.77 1.46 -10.44
CA ALA A 83 -9.67 0.31 -10.53
C ALA A 83 -9.49 -0.43 -11.87
N GLY A 84 -9.12 -1.70 -11.78
CA GLY A 84 -8.87 -2.55 -12.95
C GLY A 84 -7.44 -2.53 -13.48
N HIS A 85 -6.55 -1.69 -12.95
CA HIS A 85 -5.12 -1.73 -13.29
C HIS A 85 -4.40 -2.81 -12.49
N CYS A 86 -4.78 -3.00 -11.22
CA CYS A 86 -4.24 -4.04 -10.34
C CYS A 86 -5.37 -4.83 -9.68
N ALA A 87 -5.03 -5.95 -9.02
CA ALA A 87 -6.03 -6.80 -8.37
C ALA A 87 -6.58 -6.19 -7.07
N ILE A 88 -5.75 -5.44 -6.35
CA ILE A 88 -6.10 -4.75 -5.10
C ILE A 88 -5.33 -3.43 -5.05
N ALA A 89 -6.02 -2.31 -4.85
CA ALA A 89 -5.40 -1.03 -4.50
C ALA A 89 -5.71 -0.66 -3.05
N CYS A 90 -4.66 -0.41 -2.27
CA CYS A 90 -4.71 -0.04 -0.86
C CYS A 90 -4.30 1.43 -0.73
N LEU A 91 -5.28 2.32 -0.62
CA LEU A 91 -5.08 3.77 -0.68
C LEU A 91 -5.24 4.41 0.69
N THR A 92 -4.16 4.91 1.30
CA THR A 92 -4.20 5.55 2.62
C THR A 92 -4.47 7.05 2.53
N ARG A 93 -5.18 7.61 3.53
CA ARG A 93 -5.68 8.99 3.54
C ARG A 93 -5.48 9.69 4.88
N GLY A 94 -4.37 9.37 5.57
CA GLY A 94 -4.08 9.92 6.90
C GLY A 94 -5.22 9.67 7.89
N GLU A 95 -5.70 10.73 8.55
CA GLU A 95 -6.80 10.66 9.52
C GLU A 95 -8.16 10.25 8.91
N ALA A 96 -8.34 10.39 7.59
CA ALA A 96 -9.54 9.93 6.91
C ALA A 96 -9.57 8.40 6.73
N GLY A 97 -8.51 7.68 7.14
CA GLY A 97 -8.42 6.24 7.08
C GLY A 97 -7.82 5.74 5.77
N SER A 98 -8.44 4.74 5.17
CA SER A 98 -8.00 4.19 3.88
C SER A 98 -9.16 3.66 3.05
N VAL A 99 -8.91 3.48 1.76
CA VAL A 99 -9.84 2.88 0.81
C VAL A 99 -9.17 1.69 0.16
N ILE A 100 -9.76 0.51 0.28
CA ILE A 100 -9.34 -0.69 -0.44
C ILE A 100 -10.25 -0.86 -1.66
N ILE A 101 -9.67 -1.05 -2.83
CA ILE A 101 -10.39 -1.26 -4.08
C ILE A 101 -10.00 -2.62 -4.64
N SER A 102 -10.98 -3.49 -4.88
CA SER A 102 -10.73 -4.79 -5.49
C SER A 102 -10.77 -4.72 -7.02
N SER A 103 -10.33 -5.80 -7.69
CA SER A 103 -10.35 -5.93 -9.15
C SER A 103 -11.75 -5.82 -9.77
N SER A 104 -12.81 -6.09 -9.01
CA SER A 104 -14.20 -5.91 -9.46
C SER A 104 -14.68 -4.45 -9.39
N GLY A 105 -13.87 -3.55 -8.83
CA GLY A 105 -14.24 -2.18 -8.52
C GLY A 105 -14.97 -2.01 -7.20
N GLU A 106 -15.13 -3.08 -6.40
CA GLU A 106 -15.70 -2.97 -5.05
C GLU A 106 -14.79 -2.14 -4.15
N ARG A 107 -15.39 -1.19 -3.43
CA ARG A 107 -14.73 -0.21 -2.58
C ARG A 107 -15.04 -0.50 -1.11
N PHE A 108 -13.99 -0.53 -0.28
CA PHE A 108 -14.07 -0.69 1.17
C PHE A 108 -13.43 0.51 1.85
N ASP A 109 -14.24 1.39 2.45
CA ASP A 109 -13.77 2.51 3.25
C ASP A 109 -13.46 2.02 4.68
N ILE A 110 -12.20 2.16 5.10
CA ILE A 110 -11.70 1.70 6.39
C ILE A 110 -11.40 2.94 7.25
N PRO A 111 -12.04 3.09 8.42
CA PRO A 111 -11.76 4.21 9.29
C PRO A 111 -10.33 4.14 9.86
N ALA A 112 -9.72 5.30 10.08
CA ALA A 112 -8.49 5.40 10.86
C ALA A 112 -8.75 4.98 12.32
N VAL A 113 -7.80 4.27 12.92
CA VAL A 113 -7.80 4.01 14.36
C VAL A 113 -7.22 5.23 15.08
N ALA A 114 -7.93 5.74 16.08
CA ALA A 114 -7.46 6.87 16.87
C ALA A 114 -6.17 6.50 17.62
N ALA A 115 -5.19 7.40 17.58
CA ALA A 115 -3.88 7.25 18.19
C ALA A 115 -3.39 8.60 18.70
N ASP A 116 -2.54 8.58 19.73
CA ASP A 116 -1.81 9.76 20.18
C ASP A 116 -0.66 10.01 19.21
N LEU A 117 -0.85 10.90 18.23
CA LEU A 117 0.13 11.15 17.18
C LEU A 117 1.46 11.69 17.74
N VAL A 118 2.54 10.93 17.55
CA VAL A 118 3.91 11.29 17.97
C VAL A 118 4.84 11.45 16.76
N ASP A 119 4.86 10.47 15.84
CA ASP A 119 5.77 10.42 14.70
C ASP A 119 5.12 9.63 13.55
N THR A 120 4.94 10.21 12.37
CA THR A 120 4.29 9.52 11.25
C THR A 120 5.18 8.48 10.56
N THR A 121 6.45 8.40 10.93
CA THR A 121 7.43 7.53 10.27
C THR A 121 7.01 6.07 10.37
N GLY A 122 6.95 5.37 9.22
CA GLY A 122 6.60 3.95 9.15
C GLY A 122 5.08 3.66 9.13
N ALA A 123 4.21 4.68 9.16
CA ALA A 123 2.76 4.47 9.10
C ALA A 123 2.32 3.67 7.87
N GLY A 124 2.79 4.06 6.69
CA GLY A 124 2.51 3.36 5.42
C GLY A 124 3.12 1.95 5.37
N ASP A 125 4.31 1.77 5.92
CA ASP A 125 5.00 0.47 5.97
C ASP A 125 4.24 -0.52 6.86
N LEU A 126 3.81 -0.08 8.05
CA LEU A 126 3.02 -0.90 8.95
C LEU A 126 1.62 -1.14 8.40
N PHE A 127 1.01 -0.16 7.74
CA PHE A 127 -0.24 -0.37 7.01
C PHE A 127 -0.09 -1.51 6.00
N ALA A 128 0.92 -1.46 5.13
CA ALA A 128 1.19 -2.51 4.16
C ALA A 128 1.43 -3.86 4.83
N ALA A 129 2.23 -3.89 5.91
CA ALA A 129 2.49 -5.10 6.67
C ALA A 129 1.21 -5.71 7.28
N GLY A 130 0.35 -4.90 7.89
CA GLY A 130 -0.90 -5.35 8.49
C GLY A 130 -1.90 -5.86 7.46
N PHE A 131 -2.03 -5.15 6.34
CA PHE A 131 -2.90 -5.56 5.24
C PHE A 131 -2.44 -6.91 4.66
N LEU A 132 -1.15 -7.01 4.31
CA LEU A 132 -0.59 -8.23 3.72
C LEU A 132 -0.66 -9.41 4.69
N ALA A 133 -0.43 -9.19 5.99
CA ALA A 133 -0.57 -10.24 7.00
C ALA A 133 -2.01 -10.78 7.08
N GLY A 134 -3.01 -9.89 7.07
CA GLY A 134 -4.42 -10.29 7.05
C GLY A 134 -4.80 -11.02 5.77
N TRP A 135 -4.46 -10.43 4.62
CA TRP A 135 -4.82 -10.96 3.31
C TRP A 135 -4.21 -12.34 3.04
N VAL A 136 -2.91 -12.52 3.32
CA VAL A 136 -2.24 -13.83 3.18
C VAL A 136 -2.81 -14.88 4.14
N SER A 137 -3.35 -14.45 5.28
CA SER A 137 -4.01 -15.34 6.25
C SER A 137 -5.47 -15.68 5.89
N GLY A 138 -5.97 -15.18 4.75
CA GLY A 138 -7.32 -15.45 4.26
C GLY A 138 -8.41 -14.52 4.82
N ALA A 139 -8.03 -13.41 5.43
CA ALA A 139 -9.00 -12.37 5.80
C ALA A 139 -9.58 -11.70 4.53
N ASP A 140 -10.83 -11.24 4.61
CA ASP A 140 -11.41 -10.41 3.56
C ASP A 140 -10.77 -9.00 3.51
N HIS A 141 -11.08 -8.24 2.47
CA HIS A 141 -10.50 -6.91 2.24
C HIS A 141 -10.77 -5.94 3.39
N GLU A 142 -11.98 -5.95 3.95
CA GLU A 142 -12.36 -5.06 5.05
C GLU A 142 -11.57 -5.41 6.32
N THR A 143 -11.51 -6.70 6.66
CA THR A 143 -10.79 -7.20 7.83
C THR A 143 -9.29 -6.94 7.71
N ALA A 144 -8.69 -7.23 6.55
CA ALA A 144 -7.28 -6.92 6.28
C ALA A 144 -7.00 -5.41 6.36
N GLY A 145 -7.91 -4.57 5.86
CA GLY A 145 -7.85 -3.12 6.00
C GLY A 145 -7.91 -2.65 7.46
N ARG A 146 -8.79 -3.23 8.27
CA ARG A 146 -8.87 -2.94 9.72
C ARG A 146 -7.59 -3.34 10.45
N MET A 147 -7.04 -4.51 10.14
CA MET A 147 -5.74 -4.94 10.68
C MET A 147 -4.62 -3.94 10.34
N ALA A 148 -4.58 -3.47 9.09
CA ALA A 148 -3.65 -2.45 8.63
C ALA A 148 -3.77 -1.13 9.41
N SER A 149 -5.00 -0.66 9.60
CA SER A 149 -5.31 0.57 10.35
C SER A 149 -4.84 0.48 11.81
N ILE A 150 -5.05 -0.66 12.47
CA ILE A 150 -4.62 -0.89 13.86
C ILE A 150 -3.09 -0.80 14.00
N VAL A 151 -2.34 -1.48 13.13
CA VAL A 151 -0.88 -1.50 13.25
C VAL A 151 -0.23 -0.19 12.79
N ALA A 152 -0.85 0.52 11.84
CA ALA A 152 -0.43 1.87 11.47
C ALA A 152 -0.63 2.86 12.62
N ALA A 153 -1.75 2.76 13.35
CA ALA A 153 -2.02 3.57 14.54
C ALA A 153 -0.98 3.34 15.65
N GLU A 154 -0.52 2.10 15.83
CA GLU A 154 0.57 1.80 16.78
C GLU A 154 1.88 2.45 16.34
N ALA A 155 2.24 2.35 15.06
CA ALA A 155 3.46 2.93 14.52
C ALA A 155 3.54 4.44 14.77
N ILE A 156 2.41 5.15 14.62
CA ILE A 156 2.39 6.61 14.78
C ILE A 156 2.34 7.08 16.23
N SER A 157 2.12 6.15 17.18
CA SER A 157 1.93 6.46 18.60
C SER A 157 3.25 6.61 19.38
N HIS A 158 4.39 6.45 18.72
CA HIS A 158 5.70 6.52 19.35
C HIS A 158 6.78 6.96 18.34
N MET A 159 7.95 7.38 18.82
CA MET A 159 9.09 7.68 17.96
C MET A 159 9.65 6.41 17.30
N GLY A 160 9.90 6.47 15.99
CA GLY A 160 10.57 5.44 15.20
C GLY A 160 9.64 4.51 14.41
N ALA A 161 10.16 3.99 13.29
CA ALA A 161 9.40 3.32 12.24
C ALA A 161 9.01 1.85 12.50
N ARG A 162 9.30 1.30 13.68
CA ARG A 162 9.09 -0.12 13.98
C ARG A 162 8.29 -0.27 15.27
N PRO A 163 7.42 -1.29 15.34
CA PRO A 163 6.51 -1.46 16.45
C PRO A 163 7.25 -1.67 17.76
N GLN A 164 6.72 -1.11 18.84
CA GLN A 164 7.23 -1.27 20.19
C GLN A 164 6.41 -2.30 21.00
N VAL A 165 5.31 -2.79 20.43
CA VAL A 165 4.45 -3.82 21.03
C VAL A 165 4.36 -5.09 20.17
N ASN A 166 3.77 -6.15 20.73
CA ASN A 166 3.46 -7.35 19.98
C ASN A 166 2.22 -7.12 19.10
N LEU A 167 2.44 -6.89 17.80
CA LEU A 167 1.36 -6.62 16.83
C LEU A 167 0.35 -7.76 16.71
N THR A 168 0.77 -9.03 16.85
CA THR A 168 -0.16 -10.16 16.80
C THR A 168 -1.15 -10.13 17.96
N ALA A 169 -0.68 -9.81 19.17
CA ALA A 169 -1.53 -9.66 20.34
C ALA A 169 -2.45 -8.44 20.21
N LEU A 170 -1.91 -7.32 19.70
CA LEU A 170 -2.67 -6.09 19.47
C LEU A 170 -3.85 -6.32 18.52
N VAL A 171 -3.60 -6.92 17.36
CA VAL A 171 -4.63 -7.17 16.35
C VAL A 171 -5.69 -8.16 16.83
N LYS A 172 -5.30 -9.27 17.46
CA LYS A 172 -6.25 -10.27 18.00
C LYS A 172 -7.21 -9.71 19.06
N GLY A 173 -6.83 -8.62 19.73
CA GLY A 173 -7.69 -7.96 20.71
C GLY A 173 -8.72 -7.01 20.09
N ALA A 174 -8.60 -6.70 18.80
CA ALA A 174 -9.32 -5.60 18.15
C ALA A 174 -10.11 -6.01 16.89
N VAL A 175 -9.89 -7.23 16.37
CA VAL A 175 -10.53 -7.76 15.17
C VAL A 175 -11.22 -9.09 15.48
#